data_AF-A0A0G1W9G2-F1
#
_entry.id   AF-A0A0G1W9G2-F1
#
_cell.length_a   1.000
_cell.length_b   1.000
_cell.length_c   1.000
_cell.angle_alpha   90.00
_cell.angle_beta   90.00
_cell.angle_gamma   90.00
#
_symmetry.space_group_name_H-M   'P 1'
#
loop_
_entity.id
_entity.type
_entity.pdbx_description
1 polymer ?
#
loop_
_entity_poly.entity_id
_entity_poly.type
_entity_poly.pdbx_seq_one_letter_code
_entity_poly.pdbx_strand_id
1 'polypeptide(L)' 'MKESKLFSADGTFKAYYAACDWCSDSGFSVGTMDGRNPIGLIRGDANIEKWHNLSKKEIAALDGKMTGDMRNGPVTVEIF' A
#
# COMPACT_ATOMS: atom_id res chain seq x y z
N MET A 1 4.47 2.98 -14.88
CA MET A 1 5.44 4.12 -14.81
C MET A 1 6.03 3.98 -13.43
N LYS A 2 7.31 3.67 -13.29
CA LYS A 2 7.84 3.25 -11.99
C LYS A 2 8.08 4.46 -11.10
N GLU A 3 7.33 4.54 -10.01
CA GLU A 3 7.43 5.61 -9.01
C GLU A 3 7.54 4.99 -7.62
N SER A 4 8.33 5.61 -6.74
CA SER A 4 8.43 5.21 -5.34
C SER A 4 8.45 6.42 -4.43
N LYS A 5 7.71 6.34 -3.32
CA LYS A 5 7.57 7.42 -2.35
C LYS A 5 7.64 6.89 -0.92
N LEU A 6 8.46 7.55 -0.10
CA LEU A 6 8.65 7.24 1.32
C LEU A 6 7.81 8.18 2.18
N PHE A 7 7.13 7.62 3.17
CA PHE A 7 6.37 8.33 4.19
C PHE A 7 6.98 8.01 5.55
N SER A 8 7.37 9.05 6.27
CA SER A 8 7.86 8.96 7.65
C SER A 8 7.13 9.97 8.51
N ALA A 9 6.54 9.51 9.61
CA ALA A 9 5.88 10.36 10.58
C ALA A 9 5.93 9.68 11.95
N ASP A 10 6.11 10.48 13.00
CA ASP A 10 6.10 9.99 14.37
C ASP A 10 4.67 9.67 14.82
N GLY A 11 4.53 8.57 15.55
CA GLY A 11 3.27 8.13 16.12
C GLY A 11 2.63 6.96 15.39
N THR A 12 1.75 6.27 16.11
CA THR A 12 1.15 5.01 15.66
C THR A 12 0.24 5.24 14.43
N PHE A 13 0.49 4.45 13.39
CA PHE A 13 -0.12 4.44 12.05
C PHE A 13 0.04 5.73 11.24
N LYS A 14 0.80 6.72 11.70
CA LYS A 14 0.87 8.04 11.04
C LYS A 14 1.46 7.97 9.64
N ALA A 15 2.58 7.27 9.47
CA ALA A 15 3.18 7.06 8.15
C ALA A 15 2.26 6.25 7.22
N TYR A 16 1.56 5.25 7.76
CA TYR A 16 0.59 4.44 7.02
C TYR A 16 -0.59 5.27 6.52
N TYR A 17 -1.23 6.07 7.38
CA TYR A 17 -2.35 6.91 6.97
C TYR A 17 -1.93 7.96 5.94
N ALA A 18 -0.76 8.59 6.11
CA ALA A 18 -0.24 9.53 5.11
C ALA A 18 -0.01 8.86 3.74
N ALA A 19 0.42 7.59 3.73
CA ALA A 19 0.56 6.82 2.51
C ALA A 19 -0.80 6.44 1.90
N CYS A 20 -1.80 6.07 2.72
CA CYS A 20 -3.16 5.80 2.29
C CYS A 20 -3.83 7.03 1.66
N ASP A 21 -3.72 8.19 2.31
CA ASP A 21 -4.28 9.46 1.82
C ASP A 21 -3.67 9.79 0.45
N TRP A 22 -2.34 9.69 0.32
CA TRP A 22 -1.67 9.92 -0.96
C TRP A 22 -2.12 8.93 -2.05
N CYS A 23 -2.29 7.64 -1.72
CA CYS A 23 -2.82 6.66 -2.66
C CYS A 23 -4.23 7.02 -3.12
N SER A 24 -5.11 7.40 -2.19
CA SER A 24 -6.49 7.79 -2.48
C SER A 24 -6.56 9.04 -3.36
N ASP A 25 -5.81 10.08 -3.01
CA ASP A 25 -5.69 11.32 -3.80
C ASP A 25 -5.12 11.07 -5.20
N SER A 26 -4.28 10.03 -5.34
CA SER A 26 -3.68 9.60 -6.62
C SER A 26 -4.56 8.62 -7.42
N GLY A 27 -5.77 8.31 -6.92
CA GLY A 27 -6.77 7.47 -7.57
C GLY A 27 -6.53 5.97 -7.43
N PHE A 28 -5.88 5.52 -6.35
CA PHE A 28 -5.66 4.11 -6.06
C PHE A 28 -6.53 3.63 -4.89
N SER A 29 -7.11 2.45 -5.05
CA SER A 29 -7.63 1.64 -3.94
C SER A 29 -6.47 0.96 -3.20
N VAL A 30 -6.53 1.00 -1.87
CA VAL A 30 -5.54 0.38 -0.98
C VAL A 30 -6.12 -0.89 -0.38
N GLY A 31 -5.37 -1.99 -0.44
CA GLY A 31 -5.81 -3.25 0.13
C GLY A 31 -5.82 -3.30 1.65
N THR A 32 -6.30 -4.44 2.16
CA THR A 32 -6.43 -4.65 3.60
C THR A 32 -5.06 -4.76 4.27
N MET A 33 -4.88 -4.02 5.38
CA MET A 33 -3.65 -4.10 6.18
C MET A 33 -3.41 -5.51 6.72
N ASP A 34 -2.16 -5.97 6.61
CA ASP A 34 -1.75 -7.32 6.98
C ASP A 34 -0.42 -7.33 7.75
N GLY A 35 -0.39 -6.56 8.85
CA GLY A 35 0.80 -6.41 9.68
C GLY A 35 1.97 -5.82 8.89
N ARG A 36 3.03 -6.62 8.72
CA ARG A 36 4.26 -6.25 7.97
C ARG A 36 4.29 -6.82 6.55
N ASN A 37 3.29 -7.58 6.15
CA ASN A 37 3.19 -7.99 4.76
C ASN A 37 2.92 -6.76 3.88
N PRO A 38 3.27 -6.83 2.58
CA PRO A 38 2.90 -5.76 1.67
C PRO A 38 1.38 -5.56 1.61
N ILE A 39 0.94 -4.40 1.13
CA ILE A 39 -0.48 -4.12 0.86
C ILE A 39 -0.60 -3.80 -0.63
N GLY A 40 -1.50 -4.47 -1.34
CA GLY A 40 -1.69 -4.25 -2.77
C GLY A 40 -2.38 -2.93 -3.10
N LEU A 41 -2.05 -2.37 -4.26
CA LEU A 41 -2.66 -1.15 -4.80
C LEU A 41 -3.21 -1.44 -6.21
N ILE A 42 -4.42 -0.96 -6.49
CA ILE A 42 -5.06 -1.00 -7.83
C ILE A 42 -5.61 0.38 -8.14
N ARG A 43 -5.43 0.87 -9.37
CA ARG A 43 -6.00 2.15 -9.82
C ARG A 43 -7.52 2.02 -10.00
N GLY A 44 -8.24 3.02 -9.52
CA GLY A 44 -9.71 3.05 -9.56
C GLY A 44 -10.33 2.34 -8.35
N ASP A 45 -11.60 1.97 -8.49
CA ASP A 45 -12.38 1.33 -7.44
C ASP A 45 -12.18 -0.20 -7.45
N ALA A 46 -11.60 -0.73 -6.38
CA ALA A 46 -11.34 -2.14 -6.22
C ALA A 46 -11.31 -2.55 -4.74
N ASN A 47 -11.84 -3.73 -4.43
CA ASN A 47 -11.60 -4.37 -3.15
C ASN A 47 -10.42 -5.33 -3.27
N ILE A 48 -9.41 -5.18 -2.39
CA ILE A 48 -8.17 -5.96 -2.42
C ILE A 48 -8.01 -6.67 -1.08
N GLU A 49 -7.99 -8.00 -1.14
CA GLU A 49 -7.77 -8.87 0.02
C GLU A 49 -6.38 -8.69 0.65
N LYS A 50 -6.22 -9.24 1.86
CA LYS A 50 -4.90 -9.29 2.52
C LYS A 50 -3.88 -9.98 1.64
N TRP A 51 -2.64 -9.52 1.71
CA TRP A 51 -1.57 -10.01 0.84
C TRP A 51 -1.37 -11.52 0.90
N HIS A 52 -1.43 -12.13 2.08
CA HIS A 52 -1.29 -13.60 2.20
C HIS A 52 -2.45 -14.40 1.58
N ASN A 53 -3.57 -13.76 1.26
CA ASN A 53 -4.71 -14.37 0.58
C ASN A 53 -4.65 -14.19 -0.94
N LEU A 54 -3.80 -13.30 -1.46
CA LEU A 54 -3.68 -13.07 -2.89
C LEU A 54 -2.87 -14.19 -3.56
N SER A 55 -3.38 -14.69 -4.68
CA SER A 55 -2.63 -15.56 -5.57
C SER A 55 -1.51 -14.81 -6.27
N LYS A 56 -0.52 -15.54 -6.80
CA LYS A 56 0.55 -14.95 -7.62
C LYS A 56 0.01 -14.19 -8.83
N LYS A 57 -1.12 -14.65 -9.39
CA LYS A 57 -1.78 -14.00 -10.53
C LYS A 57 -2.38 -12.65 -10.13
N GLU A 58 -3.04 -12.59 -8.98
CA GLU A 58 -3.60 -11.34 -8.45
C GLU A 58 -2.50 -10.36 -8.06
N ILE A 59 -1.43 -10.82 -7.42
CA ILE A 59 -0.25 -9.99 -7.11
C ILE A 59 0.35 -9.39 -8.39
N ALA A 60 0.43 -10.17 -9.47
CA ALA A 60 0.94 -9.70 -10.76
C ALA A 60 0.00 -8.72 -11.48
N ALA A 61 -1.27 -8.65 -11.08
CA ALA A 61 -2.25 -7.72 -11.63
C ALA A 61 -2.36 -6.40 -10.83
N LEU A 62 -1.61 -6.26 -9.73
CA LEU A 62 -1.56 -5.03 -8.96
C LEU A 62 -0.80 -3.93 -9.73
N ASP A 63 -1.25 -2.68 -9.56
CA ASP A 63 -0.59 -1.49 -10.11
C ASP A 63 0.50 -0.96 -9.18
N GLY A 64 0.56 -1.48 -7.95
CA GLY A 64 1.57 -1.11 -6.97
C GLY A 64 1.44 -1.88 -5.67
N LYS A 65 2.30 -1.52 -4.72
CA LYS A 65 2.27 -2.06 -3.36
C LYS A 65 2.76 -1.03 -2.35
N MET A 66 2.33 -1.21 -1.11
CA MET A 66 2.84 -0.51 0.07
C MET A 66 3.63 -1.50 0.92
N THR A 67 4.80 -1.11 1.41
CA THR A 67 5.66 -1.93 2.29
C THR A 67 6.20 -1.09 3.46
N GLY A 68 6.66 -1.72 4.54
CA GLY A 68 7.22 -1.01 5.69
C GLY A 68 6.77 -1.61 7.03
N ASP A 69 6.97 -0.85 8.11
CA ASP A 69 6.54 -1.27 9.45
C ASP A 69 5.02 -1.15 9.64
N MET A 70 4.37 -0.27 8.88
CA MET A 70 2.94 0.05 8.93
C MET A 70 2.41 0.58 10.26
N ARG A 71 3.14 0.45 11.38
CA ARG A 71 2.66 0.82 12.72
C ARG A 71 3.39 2.01 13.32
N ASN A 72 4.70 1.96 13.54
CA ASN A 72 5.46 3.05 14.15
C ASN A 72 6.66 3.49 13.30
N GLY A 73 6.91 2.79 12.19
CA GLY A 73 8.00 3.07 11.28
C GLY A 73 7.54 3.60 9.93
N PRO A 74 8.51 3.89 9.04
CA PRO A 74 8.23 4.40 7.72
C PRO A 74 7.47 3.40 6.85
N VAL A 75 6.80 3.95 5.85
CA VAL A 75 6.03 3.22 4.84
C VAL A 75 6.48 3.69 3.47
N THR A 76 6.72 2.75 2.56
CA THR A 76 7.08 3.01 1.17
C THR A 76 5.95 2.57 0.26
N VAL A 77 5.54 3.45 -0.66
CA VAL A 77 4.65 3.11 -1.76
C VAL A 77 5.48 2.94 -3.04
N GLU A 78 5.23 1.87 -3.78
CA GLU A 78 5.84 1.58 -5.08
C GLU A 78 4.74 1.36 -6.12
N ILE A 79 4.77 2.12 -7.21
CA ILE A 79 3.87 2.00 -8.37
C ILE A 79 4.66 1.41 -9.55
N PHE A 80 4.05 0.50 -10.31
CA PHE A 80 4.72 -0.23 -11.41
C PHE A 80 4.49 0.39 -12.81
#